data_AF-A0A2V1BQE5-F1
#
_entry.id   AF-A0A2V1BQE5-F1
#
_cell.length_a   1.000
_cell.length_b   1.000
_cell.length_c   1.000
_cell.angle_alpha   90.00
_cell.angle_beta   90.00
_cell.angle_gamma   90.00
#
_symmetry.space_group_name_H-M   'P 1'
#
loop_
_entity.id
_entity.type
_entity.pdbx_description
1 polymer ?
#
loop_
_entity_poly.entity_id
_entity_poly.type
_entity_poly.pdbx_seq_one_letter_code
_entity_poly.pdbx_strand_id
1 'polypeptide(L)' 'MKVMVWGSFWDHGRSNLYIIDRDFESAKHGYSAESYLEVFEAEVKLIFRKLNKGYEFI' A
#
# COMPACT_ATOMS: atom_id res chain seq x y z
N MET A 1 -4.43 17.05 13.34
CA MET A 1 -4.64 16.31 12.08
C MET A 1 -4.22 14.85 12.31
N LYS A 2 -5.03 13.86 11.91
CA LYS A 2 -4.68 12.42 12.03
C LYS A 2 -4.41 11.87 10.63
N VAL A 3 -3.28 11.20 10.46
CA VAL A 3 -2.80 10.63 9.20
C VAL A 3 -2.76 9.11 9.34
N MET A 4 -3.25 8.39 8.33
CA MET A 4 -3.09 6.94 8.24
C MET A 4 -1.84 6.62 7.43
N VAL A 5 -1.12 5.61 7.89
CA VAL A 5 0.08 5.14 7.21
C VAL A 5 -0.03 3.64 6.98
N TRP A 6 0.53 3.19 5.86
CA TRP A 6 0.73 1.80 5.55
C TRP A 6 2.21 1.44 5.64
N GLY A 7 2.48 0.26 6.16
CA GLY A 7 3.80 -0.33 6.17
C GLY A 7 3.69 -1.83 6.31
N SER A 8 4.63 -2.55 5.71
CA SER A 8 4.78 -4.00 5.82
C SER A 8 6.20 -4.37 6.21
N PHE A 9 6.35 -5.48 6.90
CA PHE A 9 7.64 -6.06 7.26
C PHE A 9 7.60 -7.57 7.06
N TRP A 10 8.75 -8.14 6.75
CA TRP A 10 8.98 -9.57 6.56
C TRP A 10 10.38 -9.89 7.05
N ASP A 11 10.70 -11.19 7.11
CA ASP A 11 11.91 -11.76 7.71
C ASP A 11 13.10 -10.78 7.88
N HIS A 12 13.74 -10.36 6.79
CA HIS A 12 14.89 -9.44 6.85
C HIS A 12 14.63 -8.10 6.12
N GLY A 13 13.37 -7.70 5.94
CA GLY A 13 13.02 -6.52 5.15
C GLY A 13 11.74 -5.81 5.60
N ARG A 14 11.57 -4.60 5.08
CA ARG A 14 10.38 -3.78 5.31
C ARG A 14 10.11 -2.88 4.11
N SER A 15 8.86 -2.46 3.97
CA SER A 15 8.49 -1.39 3.04
C SER A 15 8.92 -0.03 3.56
N ASN A 16 8.72 0.99 2.72
CA ASN A 16 8.67 2.36 3.22
C ASN A 16 7.37 2.57 4.01
N LEU A 17 7.35 3.64 4.80
CA LEU A 17 6.11 4.09 5.43
C LEU A 17 5.36 4.95 4.42
N TYR A 18 4.25 4.42 3.90
CA TYR A 18 3.42 5.10 2.91
C TYR A 18 2.33 5.89 3.64
N ILE A 19 2.14 7.17 3.31
CA ILE A 19 1.03 7.97 3.85
C ILE A 19 -0.17 7.77 2.94
N ILE A 20 -1.26 7.21 3.49
CA ILE A 20 -2.47 6.96 2.70
C ILE A 20 -3.26 8.26 2.57
N ASP A 21 -3.64 8.59 1.34
CA ASP A 21 -4.52 9.71 1.05
C ASP A 21 -5.96 9.40 1.45
N ARG A 22 -6.67 10.42 1.93
CA ARG A 22 -8.07 10.24 2.33
C ARG A 22 -8.96 10.23 1.09
N ASP A 23 -9.83 9.24 1.06
CA ASP A 23 -10.95 9.19 0.14
C ASP A 23 -12.16 9.88 0.76
N PHE A 24 -12.43 11.10 0.30
CA PHE A 24 -13.57 11.90 0.74
C PHE A 24 -14.90 11.40 0.19
N GLU A 25 -14.88 10.61 -0.89
CA GLU A 25 -16.06 9.98 -1.48
C GLU A 25 -16.44 8.68 -0.75
N SER A 26 -15.55 8.15 0.10
CA SER A 26 -15.87 6.99 0.93
C SER A 26 -17.04 7.28 1.89
N ALA A 27 -17.88 6.27 2.14
CA ALA A 27 -19.07 6.40 3.00
C ALA A 27 -18.79 6.83 4.46
N LYS A 28 -17.52 6.76 4.90
CA LYS A 28 -17.06 7.21 6.22
C LYS A 28 -16.13 8.44 6.15
N HIS A 29 -15.98 9.06 4.97
CA HIS A 29 -15.10 10.19 4.70
C HIS A 29 -13.66 9.97 5.21
N GLY A 30 -13.14 8.77 4.97
CA GLY A 30 -11.87 8.28 5.48
C GLY A 30 -11.05 7.59 4.40
N TYR A 31 -11.00 6.27 4.46
CA TYR A 31 -10.19 5.44 3.58
C TYR A 31 -11.08 4.33 3.01
N SER A 32 -10.87 3.99 1.75
CA SER A 32 -11.64 2.99 1.02
C SER A 32 -10.73 1.86 0.53
N ALA A 33 -11.31 0.89 -0.17
CA ALA A 33 -10.53 -0.17 -0.81
C ALA A 33 -9.65 0.42 -1.93
N GLU A 34 -10.14 1.46 -2.59
CA GLU A 34 -9.45 2.22 -3.62
C GLU A 34 -8.18 2.88 -3.05
N SER A 35 -8.25 3.46 -1.85
CA SER A 35 -7.06 3.97 -1.14
C SER A 35 -5.99 2.89 -0.90
N TYR A 36 -6.38 1.61 -0.82
CA TYR A 36 -5.44 0.50 -0.66
C TYR A 36 -4.84 0.03 -2.00
N LEU A 37 -5.55 0.21 -3.11
CA LEU A 37 -5.01 -0.07 -4.45
C LEU A 37 -3.84 0.88 -4.77
N GLU A 38 -3.90 2.13 -4.33
CA GLU A 38 -2.79 3.08 -4.48
C GLU A 38 -1.52 2.60 -3.75
N VAL A 39 -1.68 2.07 -2.54
CA VAL A 39 -0.59 1.43 -1.78
C VAL A 39 -0.03 0.22 -2.54
N PHE A 40 -0.90 -0.58 -3.15
CA PHE A 40 -0.49 -1.77 -3.90
C PHE A 40 0.39 -1.40 -5.11
N GLU A 41 -0.01 -0.40 -5.88
CA GLU A 41 0.75 0.11 -7.02
C GLU A 41 2.08 0.74 -6.59
N ALA A 42 2.06 1.55 -5.53
CA ALA A 42 3.22 2.32 -5.09
C ALA A 42 4.30 1.49 -4.37
N GLU A 43 3.89 0.53 -3.53
CA GLU A 43 4.84 -0.21 -2.69
C GLU A 43 4.83 -1.71 -3.00
N VAL A 44 3.67 -2.36 -3.01
CA VAL A 44 3.58 -3.83 -3.01
C VAL A 44 4.13 -4.45 -4.30
N LYS A 45 3.76 -3.92 -5.48
CA LYS A 45 4.27 -4.44 -6.76
C LYS A 45 5.80 -4.32 -6.86
N LEU A 46 6.36 -3.18 -6.44
CA LEU A 46 7.80 -2.95 -6.47
C LEU A 46 8.54 -3.90 -5.54
N ILE A 47 8.01 -4.09 -4.32
CA ILE A 47 8.56 -5.03 -3.34
C ILE A 47 8.51 -6.47 -3.89
N PHE A 48 7.38 -6.87 -4.47
CA PHE A 48 7.23 -8.20 -5.05
C PHE A 48 8.24 -8.46 -6.18
N ARG A 49 8.37 -7.53 -7.14
CA ARG A 49 9.35 -7.61 -8.23
C ARG A 49 10.80 -7.71 -7.73
N LYS A 50 11.10 -7.04 -6.62
CA LYS A 50 12.45 -7.06 -6.03
C LYS A 50 12.74 -8.37 -5.29
N LEU A 51 11.77 -8.90 -4.56
CA LEU A 51 11.96 -10.06 -3.68
C LEU A 51 11.73 -11.40 -4.37
N ASN A 52 10.90 -11.44 -5.42
CA ASN A 52 10.48 -12.68 -6.04
C ASN A 52 10.60 -12.60 -7.57
N LYS A 53 11.24 -13.60 -8.18
CA LYS A 53 11.24 -13.82 -9.65
C LYS A 53 9.99 -14.58 -10.13
N GLY A 54 9.01 -14.78 -9.25
CA GLY A 54 7.73 -15.39 -9.57
C GLY A 54 6.90 -14.54 -10.53
N TYR A 55 5.74 -15.07 -10.92
CA TYR A 55 4.86 -14.44 -11.90
C TYR A 55 3.95 -13.40 -11.24
N GLU A 56 3.97 -12.17 -11.78
CA GLU A 56 2.97 -11.13 -11.50
C GLU A 56 1.83 -11.34 -12.52
N PHE A 57 0.64 -11.72 -12.05
CA PHE A 57 -0.56 -11.78 -12.89
C PHE A 57 -1.20 -10.38 -12.88
N ILE A 58 -1.08 -9.69 -14.01
CA ILE A 58 -1.66 -8.36 -14.25
C ILE A 58 -2.96 -8.51 -15.02
#